data_AF-A0A2G6FG00-F1
#
_entry.id   AF-A0A2G6FG00-F1
#
_cell.length_a   1.000
_cell.length_b   1.000
_cell.length_c   1.000
_cell.angle_alpha   90.00
_cell.angle_beta   90.00
_cell.angle_gamma   90.00
#
_symmetry.space_group_name_H-M   'P 1'
#
loop_
_entity.id
_entity.type
_entity.pdbx_description
1 polymer ?
#
loop_
_entity_poly.entity_id
_entity_poly.type
_entity_poly.pdbx_seq_one_letter_code
_entity_poly.pdbx_strand_id
1 'polypeptide(L)'
;MASRPFIVPVFIPHAGCPHQCVFCDQGLITSRKSGICGRLPEKTEMVARIRRFISWRRDSGAAVEIAFFGGNFLGLPPGRTAGLLALAQSFIDEGAADGIRFSTRPDTVTPDRLTRLAGFSVSTVEVGIQSMDDAVLRKSRRGHTRRDARNAARLVRESGYRLGLQMMTHLPGQDHDGALATGRELASLEPDFVRIYPTVVLKNSPLDRMRLAGDYVPATLEESVETVAALLGIFTEADIPVIRMGLQPDEGLISGGAVTGGPFHPAFGHLVHSRIFLDRAAARLNEAKISGGAVELRVHPRNISRMRGQKNENIRQLCRRFHLSAVTVTADETLALDRVRLAGDLPRKETMYDGMQPIRSGDHRRRTRRPERCHLRETGGPEDRTHRKRGTGRADHPVR
;
A
#
# COMPACT_ATOMS: atom_id res chain seq x y z
N MET A 1 2.22 -22.05 -7.44
CA MET A 1 1.49 -20.85 -6.97
C MET A 1 0.27 -20.67 -7.86
N ALA A 2 -0.94 -20.67 -7.31
CA ALA A 2 -2.12 -20.30 -8.07
C ALA A 2 -1.91 -18.89 -8.66
N SER A 3 -2.28 -18.69 -9.93
CA SER A 3 -2.16 -17.40 -10.59
C SER A 3 -3.01 -16.35 -9.86
N ARG A 4 -2.51 -15.12 -9.74
CA ARG A 4 -3.27 -14.02 -9.13
C ARG A 4 -4.53 -13.79 -9.96
N PRO A 5 -5.73 -13.75 -9.36
CA PRO A 5 -6.96 -13.61 -10.13
C PRO A 5 -7.00 -12.26 -10.86
N PHE A 6 -7.58 -12.26 -12.06
CA PHE A 6 -7.90 -11.06 -12.81
C PHE A 6 -9.16 -10.41 -12.22
N ILE A 7 -8.98 -9.29 -11.53
CA ILE A 7 -10.07 -8.61 -10.83
C ILE A 7 -10.79 -7.64 -11.77
N VAL A 8 -12.11 -7.80 -11.90
CA VAL A 8 -13.01 -6.89 -12.62
C VAL A 8 -13.74 -5.99 -11.61
N PRO A 9 -13.28 -4.73 -11.40
CA PRO A 9 -13.82 -3.88 -10.35
C PRO A 9 -15.14 -3.20 -10.74
N VAL A 10 -16.16 -3.37 -9.90
CA VAL A 10 -17.43 -2.65 -9.92
C VAL A 10 -17.51 -1.79 -8.65
N PHE A 11 -17.53 -0.46 -8.81
CA PHE A 11 -17.58 0.44 -7.67
C PHE A 11 -19.02 0.77 -7.26
N ILE A 12 -19.30 0.62 -5.97
CA ILE A 12 -20.56 0.92 -5.28
C ILE A 12 -20.33 2.03 -4.23
N PRO A 13 -19.91 3.24 -4.64
CA PRO A 13 -19.36 4.26 -3.74
C PRO A 13 -20.32 4.64 -2.61
N HIS A 14 -19.87 4.48 -1.37
CA HIS A 14 -20.63 4.71 -0.12
C HIS A 14 -21.94 3.91 0.02
N ALA A 15 -22.28 3.06 -0.94
CA ALA A 15 -23.54 2.32 -0.89
C ALA A 15 -23.50 1.30 0.27
N GLY A 16 -24.54 1.29 1.10
CA GLY A 16 -24.63 0.45 2.31
C GLY A 16 -23.83 0.95 3.51
N CYS A 17 -23.13 2.09 3.40
CA CYS A 17 -22.47 2.71 4.54
C CYS A 17 -23.48 3.53 5.36
N PRO A 18 -23.58 3.32 6.69
CA PRO A 18 -24.50 4.11 7.53
C PRO A 18 -23.99 5.54 7.79
N HIS A 19 -22.69 5.78 7.62
CA HIS A 19 -22.04 7.07 7.86
C HIS A 19 -20.72 7.19 7.09
N GLN A 20 -20.20 8.42 7.01
CA GLN A 20 -18.92 8.73 6.41
C GLN A 20 -17.77 8.58 7.43
N CYS A 21 -16.74 7.81 7.07
CA CYS A 21 -15.50 7.72 7.84
C CYS A 21 -14.62 8.96 7.60
N VAL A 22 -13.76 9.33 8.56
CA VAL A 22 -13.02 10.61 8.48
C VAL A 22 -12.11 10.71 7.25
N PHE A 23 -11.46 9.61 6.87
CA PHE A 23 -10.51 9.52 5.75
C PHE A 23 -11.18 9.26 4.40
N CYS A 24 -12.51 9.11 4.37
CA CYS A 24 -13.23 8.61 3.21
C CYS A 24 -13.93 9.75 2.46
N ASP A 25 -13.61 9.92 1.18
CA ASP A 25 -14.38 10.75 0.25
C ASP A 25 -14.54 10.01 -1.10
N GLN A 26 -15.55 9.14 -1.18
CA GLN A 26 -15.76 8.32 -2.39
C GLN A 26 -16.25 9.12 -3.60
N GLY A 27 -16.72 10.37 -3.42
CA GLY A 27 -17.03 11.24 -4.55
C GLY A 27 -15.76 11.55 -5.34
N LEU A 28 -14.69 11.90 -4.63
CA LEU A 28 -13.37 12.14 -5.21
C LEU A 28 -12.60 10.86 -5.58
N ILE A 29 -12.71 9.78 -4.80
CA ILE A 29 -11.98 8.52 -5.07
C ILE A 29 -12.53 7.76 -6.29
N THR A 30 -13.83 7.89 -6.60
CA THR A 30 -14.45 7.18 -7.74
C THR A 30 -14.64 8.04 -8.99
N SER A 31 -14.08 9.26 -9.00
CA SER A 31 -14.17 10.21 -10.12
C SER A 31 -15.61 10.51 -10.57
N ARG A 32 -16.55 10.54 -9.61
CA ARG A 32 -17.95 10.94 -9.82
C ARG A 32 -18.17 12.36 -9.28
N LYS A 33 -18.89 13.20 -10.04
CA LYS A 33 -19.25 14.56 -9.60
C LYS A 33 -19.89 14.51 -8.20
N SER A 34 -19.41 15.39 -7.31
CA SER A 34 -19.92 15.59 -5.96
C SER A 34 -21.44 15.75 -5.98
N GLY A 35 -22.17 14.82 -5.36
CA GLY A 35 -23.63 14.96 -5.19
C GLY A 35 -24.45 13.67 -5.22
N ILE A 36 -23.90 12.54 -5.69
CA ILE A 36 -24.64 11.26 -5.74
C ILE A 36 -23.93 10.22 -4.84
N CYS A 37 -23.93 10.47 -3.54
CA CYS A 37 -23.44 9.54 -2.53
C CYS A 37 -24.46 8.42 -2.31
N GLY A 38 -24.06 7.14 -2.40
CA GLY A 38 -24.93 6.00 -2.06
C GLY A 38 -25.88 5.50 -3.16
N ARG A 39 -25.86 6.08 -4.38
CA ARG A 39 -26.55 5.50 -5.54
C ARG A 39 -25.66 4.48 -6.24
N LEU A 40 -26.19 3.28 -6.45
CA LEU A 40 -25.54 2.27 -7.28
C LEU A 40 -25.50 2.76 -8.75
N PRO A 41 -24.45 2.43 -9.52
CA PRO A 41 -24.51 2.58 -10.97
C PRO A 41 -25.71 1.86 -11.55
N GLU A 42 -26.21 2.34 -12.70
CA GLU A 42 -27.28 1.65 -13.42
C GLU A 42 -26.80 0.27 -13.89
N LYS A 43 -27.73 -0.70 -13.98
CA LYS A 43 -27.38 -2.08 -14.38
C LYS A 43 -26.68 -2.12 -15.73
N THR A 44 -27.14 -1.33 -16.69
CA THR A 44 -26.56 -1.22 -18.04
C THR A 44 -25.12 -0.67 -18.02
N GLU A 45 -24.85 0.32 -17.18
CA GLU A 45 -23.50 0.87 -16.96
C GLU A 45 -22.57 -0.20 -16.38
N MET A 46 -23.04 -0.96 -15.38
CA MET A 46 -22.27 -2.04 -14.77
C MET A 46 -21.94 -3.14 -15.78
N VAL A 47 -22.92 -3.59 -16.57
CA VAL A 47 -22.72 -4.61 -17.62
C VAL A 47 -21.67 -4.15 -18.64
N ALA A 48 -21.83 -2.93 -19.18
CA ALA A 48 -20.89 -2.38 -20.16
C ALA A 48 -19.47 -2.30 -19.61
N ARG A 49 -19.34 -1.86 -18.35
CA ARG A 49 -18.06 -1.77 -17.65
C ARG A 49 -17.43 -3.16 -17.43
N ILE A 50 -18.19 -4.13 -16.94
CA ILE A 50 -17.70 -5.51 -16.72
C ILE A 50 -17.18 -6.09 -18.04
N ARG A 51 -17.96 -6.01 -19.13
CA ARG A 51 -17.56 -6.49 -20.46
C ARG A 51 -16.27 -5.82 -20.95
N ARG A 52 -16.14 -4.50 -20.76
CA ARG A 52 -14.93 -3.75 -21.12
C ARG A 52 -13.70 -4.19 -20.33
N PHE A 53 -13.84 -4.46 -19.03
CA PHE A 53 -12.70 -4.94 -18.23
C PHE A 53 -12.31 -6.36 -18.63
N ILE A 54 -13.29 -7.24 -18.89
CA ILE A 54 -13.05 -8.60 -19.35
C ILE A 54 -12.32 -8.59 -20.70
N SER A 55 -12.63 -7.66 -21.61
CA SER A 55 -11.94 -7.57 -22.91
C SER A 55 -10.47 -7.16 -22.81
N TRP A 56 -10.02 -6.60 -21.69
CA TRP A 56 -8.61 -6.29 -21.42
C TRP A 56 -7.84 -7.48 -20.83
N ARG A 57 -8.51 -8.59 -20.52
CA ARG A 57 -7.85 -9.77 -19.96
C ARG A 57 -6.87 -10.35 -20.96
N ARG A 58 -5.67 -10.70 -20.50
CA ARG A 58 -4.73 -11.51 -21.27
C ARG A 58 -4.99 -12.98 -20.99
N ASP A 59 -4.88 -13.82 -22.00
CA ASP A 59 -5.01 -15.25 -21.83
C ASP A 59 -3.83 -15.77 -20.99
N SER A 60 -4.09 -15.98 -19.72
CA SER A 60 -3.09 -16.29 -18.69
C SER A 60 -3.53 -17.45 -17.79
N GLY A 61 -4.68 -18.06 -18.08
CA GLY A 61 -5.32 -19.07 -17.22
C GLY A 61 -5.64 -18.56 -15.80
N ALA A 62 -5.64 -17.24 -15.57
CA ALA A 62 -5.99 -16.67 -14.28
C ALA A 62 -7.50 -16.59 -14.10
N ALA A 63 -8.00 -17.05 -12.95
CA ALA A 63 -9.41 -16.92 -12.58
C ALA A 63 -9.85 -15.45 -12.62
N VAL A 64 -11.03 -15.20 -13.17
CA VAL A 64 -11.64 -13.88 -13.30
C VAL A 64 -12.66 -13.70 -12.18
N GLU A 65 -12.48 -12.67 -11.35
CA GLU A 65 -13.42 -12.36 -10.27
C GLU A 65 -14.07 -11.00 -10.49
N ILE A 66 -15.41 -10.96 -10.45
CA ILE A 66 -16.15 -9.70 -10.42
C ILE A 66 -16.16 -9.18 -8.98
N ALA A 67 -15.60 -8.00 -8.77
CA ALA A 67 -15.32 -7.48 -7.45
C ALA A 67 -16.06 -6.18 -7.12
N PHE A 68 -16.92 -6.21 -6.10
CA PHE A 68 -17.66 -5.03 -5.63
C PHE A 68 -16.88 -4.26 -4.56
N PHE A 69 -16.50 -3.01 -4.87
CA PHE A 69 -15.66 -2.15 -4.01
C PHE A 69 -16.28 -0.76 -3.75
N GLY A 70 -15.73 -0.02 -2.78
CA GLY A 70 -16.04 1.41 -2.55
C GLY A 70 -17.24 1.68 -1.62
N GLY A 71 -17.94 0.64 -1.17
CA GLY A 71 -19.06 0.72 -0.23
C GLY A 71 -19.01 -0.37 0.82
N ASN A 72 -20.17 -0.66 1.40
CA ASN A 72 -20.37 -1.73 2.35
C ASN A 72 -21.38 -2.74 1.81
N PHE A 73 -20.89 -3.78 1.13
CA PHE A 73 -21.73 -4.70 0.36
C PHE A 73 -22.83 -5.38 1.18
N LEU A 74 -22.50 -6.00 2.33
CA LEU A 74 -23.50 -6.62 3.20
C LEU A 74 -24.37 -5.59 3.96
N GLY A 75 -24.02 -4.31 3.91
CA GLY A 75 -24.86 -3.21 4.41
C GLY A 75 -25.97 -2.78 3.46
N LEU A 76 -25.98 -3.28 2.23
CA LEU A 76 -27.04 -2.99 1.27
C LEU A 76 -28.36 -3.67 1.67
N PRO A 77 -29.51 -3.08 1.29
CA PRO A 77 -30.80 -3.76 1.39
C PRO A 77 -30.78 -5.12 0.68
N PRO A 78 -31.51 -6.14 1.18
CA PRO A 78 -31.45 -7.52 0.67
C PRO A 78 -31.65 -7.62 -0.85
N GLY A 79 -32.65 -6.92 -1.39
CA GLY A 79 -32.92 -6.92 -2.83
C GLY A 79 -31.80 -6.30 -3.69
N ARG A 80 -31.06 -5.32 -3.15
CA ARG A 80 -29.91 -4.73 -3.85
C ARG A 80 -28.71 -5.69 -3.85
N THR A 81 -28.44 -6.34 -2.73
CA THR A 81 -27.38 -7.37 -2.64
C THR A 81 -27.68 -8.51 -3.61
N ALA A 82 -28.90 -9.06 -3.58
CA ALA A 82 -29.32 -10.12 -4.48
C ALA A 82 -29.22 -9.70 -5.96
N GLY A 83 -29.63 -8.47 -6.30
CA GLY A 83 -29.52 -7.96 -7.67
C GLY A 83 -28.08 -7.82 -8.17
N LEU A 84 -27.14 -7.39 -7.32
CA LEU A 84 -25.72 -7.32 -7.67
C LEU A 84 -25.10 -8.70 -7.82
N LEU A 85 -25.43 -9.63 -6.92
CA LEU A 85 -24.98 -11.02 -6.99
C LEU A 85 -25.51 -11.71 -8.26
N ALA A 86 -26.81 -11.56 -8.57
CA ALA A 86 -27.41 -12.12 -9.78
C ALA A 86 -26.80 -11.52 -11.06
N LEU A 87 -26.47 -10.23 -11.05
CA LEU A 87 -25.74 -9.60 -12.16
C LEU A 87 -24.36 -10.23 -12.36
N ALA A 88 -23.59 -10.42 -11.29
CA ALA A 88 -22.27 -11.04 -11.42
C ALA A 88 -22.38 -12.53 -11.79
N GLN A 89 -23.36 -13.22 -11.24
CA GLN A 89 -23.63 -14.63 -11.52
C GLN A 89 -23.94 -14.86 -13.00
N SER A 90 -24.67 -13.97 -13.68
CA SER A 90 -24.94 -14.15 -15.11
C SER A 90 -23.66 -14.18 -15.95
N PHE A 91 -22.61 -13.44 -15.58
CA PHE A 91 -21.32 -13.52 -16.27
C PHE A 91 -20.56 -14.82 -15.95
N ILE A 92 -20.81 -15.43 -14.80
CA ILE A 92 -20.21 -16.71 -14.42
C ILE A 92 -20.90 -17.83 -15.19
N ASP A 93 -22.23 -17.79 -15.29
CA ASP A 93 -23.03 -18.75 -16.05
C ASP A 93 -22.71 -18.69 -17.56
N GLU A 94 -22.35 -17.50 -18.07
CA GLU A 94 -21.83 -17.28 -19.43
C GLU A 94 -20.37 -17.78 -19.64
N GLY A 95 -19.68 -18.22 -18.59
CA GLY A 95 -18.26 -18.59 -18.63
C GLY A 95 -17.28 -17.42 -18.79
N ALA A 96 -17.74 -16.19 -18.55
CA ALA A 96 -16.93 -14.98 -18.66
C ALA A 96 -16.20 -14.62 -17.35
N ALA A 97 -16.65 -15.16 -16.22
CA ALA A 97 -16.05 -15.01 -14.90
C ALA A 97 -16.09 -16.33 -14.11
N ASP A 98 -15.25 -16.45 -13.07
CA ASP A 98 -15.11 -17.67 -12.25
C ASP A 98 -15.62 -17.48 -10.82
N GLY A 99 -15.79 -16.24 -10.36
CA GLY A 99 -16.24 -15.97 -8.99
C GLY A 99 -16.62 -14.53 -8.68
N ILE A 100 -17.26 -14.36 -7.53
CA ILE A 100 -17.70 -13.07 -7.00
C ILE A 100 -16.87 -12.72 -5.76
N ARG A 101 -16.40 -11.48 -5.72
CA ARG A 101 -15.66 -10.89 -4.59
C ARG A 101 -16.36 -9.62 -4.14
N PHE A 102 -16.34 -9.30 -2.85
CA PHE A 102 -16.79 -7.99 -2.39
C PHE A 102 -16.09 -7.50 -1.13
N SER A 103 -16.10 -6.19 -0.93
CA SER A 103 -15.69 -5.55 0.33
C SER A 103 -16.87 -5.13 1.20
N THR A 104 -16.74 -5.33 2.51
CA THR A 104 -17.78 -5.01 3.50
C THR A 104 -17.19 -4.55 4.83
N ARG A 105 -18.05 -4.09 5.75
CA ARG A 105 -17.69 -3.69 7.11
C ARG A 105 -17.91 -4.85 8.09
N PRO A 106 -17.11 -4.96 9.15
CA PRO A 106 -17.27 -6.04 10.14
C PRO A 106 -18.64 -6.14 10.79
N ASP A 107 -19.23 -5.01 11.17
CA ASP A 107 -20.53 -4.91 11.83
C ASP A 107 -21.70 -5.42 10.96
N THR A 108 -21.46 -5.61 9.66
CA THR A 108 -22.45 -6.13 8.71
C THR A 108 -22.23 -7.59 8.32
N VAL A 109 -21.19 -8.23 8.84
CA VAL A 109 -20.96 -9.67 8.67
C VAL A 109 -21.72 -10.40 9.77
N THR A 110 -22.93 -10.87 9.43
CA THR A 110 -23.79 -11.65 10.34
C THR A 110 -24.17 -12.97 9.68
N PRO A 111 -24.51 -14.02 10.47
CA PRO A 111 -24.94 -15.31 9.89
C PRO A 111 -26.07 -15.15 8.86
N ASP A 112 -27.13 -14.42 9.21
CA ASP A 112 -28.26 -14.14 8.31
C ASP A 112 -27.82 -13.47 6.99
N ARG A 113 -26.90 -12.51 7.03
CA ARG A 113 -26.42 -11.84 5.82
C ARG A 113 -25.51 -12.72 4.97
N LEU A 114 -24.74 -13.61 5.60
CA LEU A 114 -23.91 -14.60 4.89
C LEU A 114 -24.77 -15.71 4.25
N THR A 115 -25.85 -16.14 4.90
CA THR A 115 -26.78 -17.12 4.33
C THR A 115 -27.41 -16.62 3.02
N ARG A 116 -27.62 -15.31 2.87
CA ARG A 116 -28.14 -14.69 1.63
C ARG A 116 -27.19 -14.78 0.44
N LEU A 117 -25.93 -15.16 0.66
CA LEU A 117 -24.95 -15.39 -0.40
C LEU A 117 -25.07 -16.80 -0.98
N ALA A 118 -25.79 -17.71 -0.31
CA ALA A 118 -25.99 -19.07 -0.78
C ALA A 118 -26.64 -19.09 -2.17
N GLY A 119 -26.15 -19.97 -3.03
CA GLY A 119 -26.60 -20.07 -4.43
C GLY A 119 -25.89 -19.12 -5.40
N PHE A 120 -24.99 -18.27 -4.92
CA PHE A 120 -24.11 -17.46 -5.76
C PHE A 120 -22.66 -17.92 -5.63
N SER A 121 -21.88 -17.79 -6.71
CA SER A 121 -20.48 -18.18 -6.77
C SER A 121 -19.55 -17.16 -6.06
N VAL A 122 -19.86 -16.81 -4.82
CA VAL A 122 -19.01 -15.94 -3.99
C VAL A 122 -17.76 -16.72 -3.55
N SER A 123 -16.59 -16.24 -3.97
CA SER A 123 -15.30 -16.86 -3.64
C SER A 123 -14.61 -16.16 -2.47
N THR A 124 -14.77 -14.83 -2.35
CA THR A 124 -13.94 -14.02 -1.45
C THR A 124 -14.73 -12.89 -0.79
N VAL A 125 -14.59 -12.78 0.54
CA VAL A 125 -15.11 -11.67 1.33
C VAL A 125 -13.94 -10.86 1.90
N GLU A 126 -13.88 -9.58 1.54
CA GLU A 126 -12.92 -8.64 2.09
C GLU A 126 -13.54 -7.80 3.19
N VAL A 127 -12.93 -7.76 4.37
CA VAL A 127 -13.44 -7.05 5.52
C VAL A 127 -12.54 -5.85 5.86
N GLY A 128 -13.11 -4.65 5.78
CA GLY A 128 -12.41 -3.39 6.05
C GLY A 128 -12.26 -3.11 7.53
N ILE A 129 -11.27 -3.73 8.19
CA ILE A 129 -11.02 -3.61 9.64
C ILE A 129 -10.43 -2.25 10.01
N GLN A 130 -9.45 -1.80 9.23
CA GLN A 130 -8.69 -0.56 9.41
C GLN A 130 -7.79 -0.52 10.66
N SER A 131 -8.32 -0.78 11.85
CA SER A 131 -7.56 -0.83 13.11
C SER A 131 -8.15 -1.86 14.07
N MET A 132 -7.32 -2.44 14.95
CA MET A 132 -7.77 -3.24 16.10
C MET A 132 -7.82 -2.43 17.40
N ASP A 133 -7.62 -1.11 17.34
CA ASP A 133 -7.77 -0.18 18.46
C ASP A 133 -9.11 0.56 18.40
N ASP A 134 -10.00 0.30 19.36
CA ASP A 134 -11.33 0.91 19.44
C ASP A 134 -11.31 2.45 19.59
N ALA A 135 -10.27 3.01 20.22
CA ALA A 135 -10.12 4.46 20.31
C ALA A 135 -9.77 5.06 18.94
N VAL A 136 -8.89 4.41 18.17
CA VAL A 136 -8.58 4.80 16.79
C VAL A 136 -9.81 4.67 15.89
N LEU A 137 -10.57 3.57 16.01
CA LEU A 137 -11.80 3.35 15.26
C LEU A 137 -12.86 4.41 15.56
N ARG A 138 -13.02 4.80 16.84
CA ARG A 138 -13.93 5.86 17.28
C ARG A 138 -13.50 7.23 16.73
N LYS A 139 -12.23 7.61 16.88
CA LYS A 139 -11.68 8.86 16.31
C LYS A 139 -11.85 8.90 14.79
N SER A 140 -11.73 7.75 14.14
CA SER A 140 -11.90 7.60 12.69
C SER A 140 -13.37 7.56 12.23
N ARG A 141 -14.33 7.63 13.17
CA ARG A 141 -15.77 7.47 12.93
C ARG A 141 -16.09 6.20 12.15
N ARG A 142 -15.40 5.10 12.46
CA ARG A 142 -15.56 3.86 11.70
C ARG A 142 -16.86 3.15 12.06
N GLY A 143 -17.31 3.24 13.32
CA GLY A 143 -18.63 2.79 13.78
C GLY A 143 -18.79 1.26 13.84
N HIS A 144 -17.70 0.58 14.13
CA HIS A 144 -17.62 -0.84 14.49
C HIS A 144 -16.45 -0.96 15.48
N THR A 145 -16.33 -2.11 16.12
CA THR A 145 -15.33 -2.39 17.16
C THR A 145 -14.35 -3.48 16.74
N ARG A 146 -13.25 -3.60 17.49
CA ARG A 146 -12.32 -4.73 17.48
C ARG A 146 -13.05 -6.06 17.63
N ARG A 147 -14.10 -6.12 18.47
CA ARG A 147 -14.93 -7.32 18.64
C ARG A 147 -15.67 -7.69 17.36
N ASP A 148 -16.26 -6.71 16.68
CA ASP A 148 -16.94 -6.94 15.41
C ASP A 148 -15.95 -7.45 14.35
N ALA A 149 -14.73 -6.90 14.32
CA ALA A 149 -13.65 -7.36 13.44
C ALA A 149 -13.32 -8.85 13.64
N ARG A 150 -13.10 -9.28 14.89
CA ARG A 150 -12.84 -10.68 15.24
C ARG A 150 -13.99 -11.60 14.84
N ASN A 151 -15.22 -11.19 15.16
CA ASN A 151 -16.43 -11.94 14.81
C ASN A 151 -16.61 -12.08 13.31
N ALA A 152 -16.39 -11.00 12.55
CA ALA A 152 -16.50 -11.00 11.10
C ALA A 152 -15.50 -11.95 10.45
N ALA A 153 -14.22 -11.90 10.88
CA ALA A 153 -13.17 -12.79 10.38
C ALA A 153 -13.53 -14.26 10.63
N ARG A 154 -13.97 -14.59 11.86
CA ARG A 154 -14.41 -15.93 12.22
C ARG A 154 -15.58 -16.41 11.36
N LEU A 155 -16.64 -15.61 11.23
CA LEU A 155 -17.85 -15.98 10.47
C LEU A 155 -17.56 -16.18 8.97
N VAL A 156 -16.72 -15.34 8.38
CA VAL A 156 -16.32 -15.49 6.96
C VAL A 156 -15.61 -16.82 6.74
N ARG A 157 -14.64 -17.15 7.62
CA ARG A 157 -13.89 -18.41 7.54
C ARG A 157 -14.76 -19.64 7.75
N GLU A 158 -15.61 -19.62 8.79
CA GLU A 158 -16.56 -20.70 9.08
C GLU A 158 -17.56 -20.92 7.94
N SER A 159 -17.84 -19.89 7.15
CA SER A 159 -18.71 -19.99 5.96
C SER A 159 -17.98 -20.50 4.71
N GLY A 160 -16.68 -20.83 4.80
CA GLY A 160 -15.89 -21.39 3.71
C GLY A 160 -15.44 -20.38 2.65
N TYR A 161 -15.62 -19.08 2.88
CA TYR A 161 -15.13 -18.05 1.95
C TYR A 161 -13.67 -17.71 2.22
N ARG A 162 -12.95 -17.32 1.16
CA ARG A 162 -11.62 -16.72 1.31
C ARG A 162 -11.76 -15.39 2.05
N LEU A 163 -10.95 -15.20 3.09
CA LEU A 163 -10.95 -14.03 3.94
C LEU A 163 -9.84 -13.06 3.51
N GLY A 164 -10.24 -11.88 3.04
CA GLY A 164 -9.33 -10.75 2.90
C GLY A 164 -9.50 -9.75 4.04
N LEU A 165 -8.41 -9.29 4.65
CA LEU A 165 -8.48 -8.21 5.65
C LEU A 165 -7.83 -6.93 5.12
N GLN A 166 -8.44 -5.79 5.41
CA GLN A 166 -7.87 -4.47 5.06
C GLN A 166 -7.54 -3.71 6.33
N MET A 167 -6.34 -3.14 6.37
CA MET A 167 -5.87 -2.28 7.45
C MET A 167 -5.40 -0.93 6.92
N MET A 168 -5.44 0.07 7.81
CA MET A 168 -4.90 1.39 7.55
C MET A 168 -3.83 1.74 8.57
N THR A 169 -2.85 2.55 8.14
CA THR A 169 -1.81 3.10 9.01
C THR A 169 -1.97 4.61 9.13
N HIS A 170 -1.48 5.19 10.23
CA HIS A 170 -1.53 6.62 10.52
C HIS A 170 -2.95 7.18 10.61
N LEU A 171 -3.91 6.37 11.07
CA LEU A 171 -5.24 6.89 11.41
C LEU A 171 -5.17 7.88 12.59
N PRO A 172 -6.17 8.78 12.77
CA PRO A 172 -6.18 9.69 13.90
C PRO A 172 -6.02 8.98 15.26
N GLY A 173 -4.94 9.34 15.97
CA GLY A 173 -4.58 8.74 17.25
C GLY A 173 -3.89 7.38 17.17
N GLN A 174 -3.48 6.92 15.98
CA GLN A 174 -2.68 5.72 15.79
C GLN A 174 -1.22 6.09 15.57
N ASP A 175 -0.34 5.54 16.40
CA ASP A 175 1.11 5.63 16.24
C ASP A 175 1.67 4.37 15.53
N HIS A 176 3.00 4.34 15.39
CA HIS A 176 3.70 3.23 14.75
C HIS A 176 3.43 1.90 15.46
N ASP A 177 3.60 1.86 16.78
CA ASP A 177 3.44 0.62 17.56
C ASP A 177 1.99 0.13 17.56
N GLY A 178 1.00 1.04 17.59
CA GLY A 178 -0.41 0.72 17.45
C GLY A 178 -0.76 0.14 16.07
N ALA A 179 -0.11 0.62 15.01
CA ALA A 179 -0.23 0.01 13.69
C ALA A 179 0.35 -1.41 13.66
N LEU A 180 1.54 -1.62 14.25
CA LEU A 180 2.15 -2.96 14.35
C LEU A 180 1.31 -3.92 15.21
N ALA A 181 0.76 -3.45 16.32
CA ALA A 181 -0.14 -4.23 17.16
C ALA A 181 -1.40 -4.66 16.39
N THR A 182 -1.99 -3.75 15.61
CA THR A 182 -3.07 -4.08 14.66
C THR A 182 -2.62 -5.16 13.68
N GLY A 183 -1.46 -5.02 13.06
CA GLY A 183 -0.92 -6.00 12.11
C GLY A 183 -0.76 -7.40 12.69
N ARG A 184 -0.15 -7.52 13.88
CA ARG A 184 0.00 -8.81 14.59
C ARG A 184 -1.34 -9.44 14.90
N GLU A 185 -2.31 -8.64 15.32
CA GLU A 185 -3.63 -9.15 15.62
C GLU A 185 -4.37 -9.61 14.36
N LEU A 186 -4.29 -8.86 13.25
CA LEU A 186 -4.86 -9.32 11.98
C LEU A 186 -4.19 -10.61 11.50
N ALA A 187 -2.87 -10.76 11.68
CA ALA A 187 -2.19 -12.00 11.36
C ALA A 187 -2.74 -13.18 12.19
N SER A 188 -3.04 -12.96 13.47
CA SER A 188 -3.66 -13.98 14.34
C SER A 188 -5.08 -14.39 13.95
N LEU A 189 -5.74 -13.63 13.06
CA LEU A 189 -7.05 -14.00 12.50
C LEU A 189 -6.94 -14.93 11.29
N GLU A 190 -5.71 -15.23 10.86
CA GLU A 190 -5.35 -16.13 9.74
C GLU A 190 -6.12 -15.82 8.44
N PRO A 191 -6.05 -14.58 7.92
CA PRO A 191 -6.63 -14.25 6.63
C PRO A 191 -5.84 -14.87 5.47
N ASP A 192 -6.52 -15.16 4.37
CA ASP A 192 -5.89 -15.60 3.11
C ASP A 192 -5.00 -14.52 2.49
N PHE A 193 -5.28 -13.24 2.76
CA PHE A 193 -4.45 -12.11 2.33
C PHE A 193 -4.80 -10.82 3.08
N VAL A 194 -3.88 -9.86 3.02
CA VAL A 194 -4.05 -8.52 3.61
C VAL A 194 -3.82 -7.41 2.57
N ARG A 195 -4.52 -6.29 2.77
CA ARG A 195 -4.26 -5.01 2.09
C ARG A 195 -3.92 -3.94 3.11
N ILE A 196 -2.86 -3.17 2.84
CA ILE A 196 -2.38 -2.12 3.73
C ILE A 196 -2.51 -0.77 3.03
N TYR A 197 -3.26 0.15 3.63
CA TYR A 197 -3.52 1.48 3.08
C TYR A 197 -3.05 2.58 4.05
N PRO A 198 -1.92 3.25 3.75
CA PRO A 198 -1.57 4.46 4.47
C PRO A 198 -2.65 5.52 4.37
N THR A 199 -2.94 6.19 5.48
CA THR A 199 -3.96 7.24 5.54
C THR A 199 -3.49 8.48 4.79
N VAL A 200 -4.14 8.78 3.66
CA VAL A 200 -3.99 10.06 2.96
C VAL A 200 -5.15 10.99 3.31
N VAL A 201 -4.89 12.29 3.29
CA VAL A 201 -5.89 13.31 3.52
C VAL A 201 -6.48 13.75 2.19
N LEU A 202 -7.78 13.55 2.05
CA LEU A 202 -8.52 13.96 0.85
C LEU A 202 -9.17 15.32 1.08
N LYS A 203 -9.05 16.22 0.11
CA LYS A 203 -9.63 17.56 0.15
C LYS A 203 -11.10 17.51 0.54
N ASN A 204 -11.52 18.38 1.46
CA ASN A 204 -12.88 18.49 1.99
C ASN A 204 -13.40 17.30 2.82
N SER A 205 -12.62 16.22 2.99
CA SER A 205 -12.96 15.14 3.91
C SER A 205 -12.98 15.61 5.36
N PRO A 206 -13.66 14.91 6.28
CA PRO A 206 -13.56 15.24 7.71
C PRO A 206 -12.11 15.22 8.23
N LEU A 207 -11.24 14.35 7.69
CA LEU A 207 -9.82 14.32 8.03
C LEU A 207 -9.06 15.57 7.58
N ASP A 208 -9.45 16.17 6.45
CA ASP A 208 -8.88 17.45 5.99
C ASP A 208 -9.25 18.59 6.93
N ARG A 209 -10.47 18.60 7.46
CA ARG A 209 -10.88 19.57 8.49
C ARG A 209 -10.10 19.38 9.78
N MET A 210 -9.90 18.13 10.23
CA MET A 210 -9.05 17.83 11.39
C MET A 210 -7.62 18.31 11.17
N ARG A 211 -7.07 18.11 9.96
CA ARG A 211 -5.74 18.61 9.59
C ARG A 211 -5.65 20.13 9.65
N LEU A 212 -6.63 20.83 9.07
CA LEU A 212 -6.67 22.30 9.06
C LEU A 212 -6.84 22.89 10.47
N ALA A 213 -7.53 22.18 11.36
CA ALA A 213 -7.69 22.57 12.77
C ALA A 213 -6.46 22.24 13.65
N GLY A 214 -5.49 21.46 13.13
CA GLY A 214 -4.33 20.99 13.90
C GLY A 214 -4.58 19.71 14.72
N ASP A 215 -5.78 19.13 14.65
CA ASP A 215 -6.18 17.91 15.37
C ASP A 215 -5.58 16.63 14.74
N TYR A 216 -5.01 16.73 13.54
CA TYR A 216 -4.38 15.63 12.83
C TYR A 216 -3.18 16.08 12.02
N VAL A 217 -2.02 15.45 12.26
CA VAL A 217 -0.81 15.65 11.47
C VAL A 217 -0.60 14.43 10.58
N PRO A 218 -0.65 14.58 9.24
CA PRO A 218 -0.42 13.47 8.33
C PRO A 218 1.03 12.99 8.42
N ALA A 219 1.22 11.67 8.38
CA ALA A 219 2.56 11.08 8.29
C ALA A 219 3.27 11.44 6.98
N THR A 220 4.59 11.55 7.04
CA THR A 220 5.44 11.68 5.87
C THR A 220 5.47 10.37 5.08
N LEU A 221 5.92 10.46 3.82
CA LEU A 221 6.10 9.29 2.97
C LEU A 221 7.13 8.31 3.57
N GLU A 222 8.19 8.82 4.18
CA GLU A 222 9.26 8.02 4.78
C GLU A 222 8.77 7.23 6.01
N GLU A 223 8.11 7.90 6.96
CA GLU A 223 7.54 7.25 8.15
C GLU A 223 6.53 6.16 7.77
N SER A 224 5.76 6.39 6.72
CA SER A 224 4.79 5.42 6.21
C SER A 224 5.44 4.23 5.52
N VAL A 225 6.47 4.47 4.71
CA VAL A 225 7.25 3.40 4.09
C VAL A 225 7.89 2.51 5.15
N GLU A 226 8.43 3.09 6.22
CA GLU A 226 9.01 2.36 7.35
C GLU A 226 7.96 1.52 8.09
N THR A 227 6.82 2.14 8.45
CA THR A 227 5.73 1.45 9.14
C THR A 227 5.18 0.28 8.33
N VAL A 228 4.96 0.48 7.02
CA VAL A 228 4.44 -0.58 6.15
C VAL A 228 5.49 -1.66 5.86
N ALA A 229 6.78 -1.33 5.83
CA ALA A 229 7.85 -2.33 5.72
C ALA A 229 7.88 -3.27 6.93
N ALA A 230 7.75 -2.73 8.14
CA ALA A 230 7.64 -3.53 9.37
C ALA A 230 6.38 -4.41 9.38
N LEU A 231 5.24 -3.86 8.96
CA LEU A 231 4.00 -4.64 8.80
C LEU A 231 4.12 -5.78 7.79
N LEU A 232 4.79 -5.53 6.66
CA LEU A 232 5.04 -6.56 5.67
C LEU A 232 5.91 -7.68 6.25
N GLY A 233 6.86 -7.36 7.13
CA GLY A 233 7.60 -8.36 7.91
C GLY A 233 6.68 -9.27 8.73
N ILE A 234 5.78 -8.69 9.53
CA ILE A 234 4.80 -9.43 10.35
C ILE A 234 3.97 -10.41 9.51
N PHE A 235 3.41 -9.94 8.39
CA PHE A 235 2.59 -10.81 7.53
C PHE A 235 3.41 -11.86 6.79
N THR A 236 4.65 -11.53 6.41
CA THR A 236 5.55 -12.50 5.76
C THR A 236 5.95 -13.62 6.73
N GLU A 237 6.22 -13.30 7.99
CA GLU A 237 6.52 -14.30 9.04
C GLU A 237 5.34 -15.23 9.32
N ALA A 238 4.12 -14.73 9.14
CA ALA A 238 2.89 -15.51 9.29
C ALA A 238 2.44 -16.24 8.01
N ASP A 239 3.24 -16.21 6.92
CA ASP A 239 2.89 -16.74 5.60
C ASP A 239 1.57 -16.16 5.01
N ILE A 240 1.30 -14.89 5.31
CA ILE A 240 0.11 -14.17 4.85
C ILE A 240 0.48 -13.22 3.70
N PRO A 241 -0.05 -13.43 2.49
CA PRO A 241 0.22 -12.55 1.35
C PRO A 241 -0.33 -11.13 1.55
N VAL A 242 0.54 -10.11 1.49
CA VAL A 242 0.12 -8.72 1.33
C VAL A 242 -0.05 -8.40 -0.15
N ILE A 243 -1.30 -8.37 -0.63
CA ILE A 243 -1.58 -8.25 -2.07
C ILE A 243 -1.63 -6.80 -2.56
N ARG A 244 -1.73 -5.83 -1.64
CA ARG A 244 -1.77 -4.39 -1.96
C ARG A 244 -1.14 -3.56 -0.84
N MET A 245 -0.31 -2.60 -1.23
CA MET A 245 0.22 -1.55 -0.37
C MET A 245 0.03 -0.20 -1.06
N GLY A 246 -0.65 0.73 -0.39
CA GLY A 246 -0.97 2.04 -0.95
C GLY A 246 -2.25 2.08 -1.78
N LEU A 247 -2.78 3.30 -1.95
CA LEU A 247 -4.00 3.55 -2.69
C LEU A 247 -3.84 3.27 -4.18
N GLN A 248 -4.95 3.01 -4.87
CA GLN A 248 -4.95 2.92 -6.32
C GLN A 248 -4.82 4.33 -6.90
N PRO A 249 -3.78 4.62 -7.70
CA PRO A 249 -3.72 5.87 -8.41
C PRO A 249 -4.86 5.94 -9.42
N ASP A 250 -5.59 7.05 -9.39
CA ASP A 250 -6.53 7.46 -10.43
C ASP A 250 -6.17 8.89 -10.86
N GLU A 251 -6.56 9.30 -12.06
CA GLU A 251 -6.30 10.66 -12.56
C GLU A 251 -6.81 11.73 -11.60
N GLY A 252 -7.96 11.50 -10.95
CA GLY A 252 -8.51 12.42 -9.94
C GLY A 252 -7.62 12.57 -8.69
N LEU A 253 -6.93 11.49 -8.29
CA LEU A 253 -6.01 11.49 -7.14
C LEU A 253 -4.63 12.08 -7.50
N ILE A 254 -4.15 11.84 -8.72
CA ILE A 254 -2.80 12.28 -9.15
C ILE A 254 -2.80 13.75 -9.59
N SER A 255 -3.78 14.16 -10.38
CA SER A 255 -3.76 15.46 -11.09
C SER A 255 -4.76 16.47 -10.55
N GLY A 256 -5.75 16.04 -9.76
CA GLY A 256 -6.89 16.87 -9.33
C GLY A 256 -6.69 17.68 -8.04
N GLY A 257 -5.51 17.66 -7.41
CA GLY A 257 -5.31 18.28 -6.10
C GLY A 257 -6.22 17.70 -5.00
N ALA A 258 -6.70 16.47 -5.19
CA ALA A 258 -7.61 15.79 -4.28
C ALA A 258 -6.90 15.32 -3.00
N VAL A 259 -5.59 15.10 -3.03
CA VAL A 259 -4.78 14.76 -1.85
C VAL A 259 -4.18 16.05 -1.28
N THR A 260 -4.59 16.43 -0.06
CA THR A 260 -4.09 17.63 0.64
C THR A 260 -3.02 17.33 1.68
N GLY A 261 -2.74 16.05 1.95
CA GLY A 261 -1.67 15.63 2.85
C GLY A 261 -1.54 14.11 2.98
N GLY A 262 -0.46 13.68 3.63
CA GLY A 262 -0.18 12.27 3.90
C GLY A 262 0.66 11.56 2.82
N PRO A 263 0.99 10.28 3.03
CA PRO A 263 1.99 9.54 2.27
C PRO A 263 1.43 8.94 0.96
N PHE A 264 1.04 9.79 0.00
CA PHE A 264 0.62 9.34 -1.32
C PHE A 264 1.82 9.19 -2.28
N HIS A 265 1.95 8.00 -2.87
CA HIS A 265 2.88 7.77 -3.98
C HIS A 265 2.33 6.70 -4.93
N PRO A 266 2.33 6.90 -6.26
CA PRO A 266 1.78 5.93 -7.22
C PRO A 266 2.45 4.54 -7.15
N ALA A 267 3.75 4.53 -6.81
CA ALA A 267 4.54 3.32 -6.64
C ALA A 267 4.86 3.02 -5.16
N PHE A 268 3.96 3.35 -4.22
CA PHE A 268 4.19 3.18 -2.78
C PHE A 268 4.71 1.77 -2.41
N GLY A 269 4.09 0.70 -2.92
CA GLY A 269 4.56 -0.66 -2.68
C GLY A 269 5.99 -0.94 -3.16
N HIS A 270 6.45 -0.28 -4.24
CA HIS A 270 7.84 -0.37 -4.67
C HIS A 270 8.79 0.26 -3.65
N LEU A 271 8.41 1.41 -3.06
CA LEU A 271 9.19 2.07 -2.02
C LEU A 271 9.31 1.19 -0.77
N VAL A 272 8.22 0.56 -0.34
CA VAL A 272 8.23 -0.40 0.77
C VAL A 272 9.17 -1.58 0.50
N HIS A 273 9.05 -2.22 -0.67
CA HIS A 273 9.97 -3.30 -1.02
C HIS A 273 11.43 -2.82 -1.09
N SER A 274 11.67 -1.62 -1.62
CA SER A 274 13.02 -1.06 -1.67
C SER A 274 13.61 -0.83 -0.28
N ARG A 275 12.80 -0.37 0.69
CA ARG A 275 13.20 -0.23 2.09
C ARG A 275 13.58 -1.57 2.72
N ILE A 276 12.81 -2.64 2.46
CA ILE A 276 13.15 -4.00 2.94
C ILE A 276 14.51 -4.46 2.41
N PHE A 277 14.80 -4.21 1.12
CA PHE A 277 16.11 -4.56 0.55
C PHE A 277 17.25 -3.74 1.16
N LEU A 278 17.01 -2.45 1.45
CA LEU A 278 17.97 -1.62 2.17
C LEU A 278 18.26 -2.18 3.56
N ASP A 279 17.22 -2.51 4.34
CA ASP A 279 17.37 -3.04 5.70
C ASP A 279 18.10 -4.39 5.69
N ARG A 280 17.81 -5.27 4.72
CA ARG A 280 18.50 -6.55 4.53
C ARG A 280 19.97 -6.37 4.16
N ALA A 281 20.29 -5.46 3.25
CA ALA A 281 21.68 -5.19 2.90
C ALA A 281 22.45 -4.59 4.08
N ALA A 282 21.83 -3.67 4.82
CA ALA A 282 22.41 -3.10 6.03
C ALA A 282 22.67 -4.18 7.10
N ALA A 283 21.74 -5.12 7.29
CA ALA A 283 21.93 -6.25 8.20
C ALA A 283 23.13 -7.11 7.80
N ARG A 284 23.25 -7.47 6.51
CA ARG A 284 24.40 -8.24 5.99
C ARG A 284 25.73 -7.51 6.20
N LEU A 285 25.79 -6.21 5.92
CA LEU A 285 26.99 -5.41 6.13
C LEU A 285 27.40 -5.34 7.61
N ASN A 286 26.41 -5.19 8.52
CA ASN A 286 26.66 -5.21 9.96
C ASN A 286 27.17 -6.58 10.43
N GLU A 287 26.55 -7.67 9.99
CA GLU A 287 26.98 -9.04 10.32
C GLU A 287 28.41 -9.33 9.85
N ALA A 288 28.75 -8.88 8.64
CA ALA A 288 30.09 -8.98 8.08
C ALA A 288 31.07 -7.94 8.66
N LYS A 289 30.60 -7.03 9.52
CA LYS A 289 31.36 -5.91 10.11
C LYS A 289 32.08 -5.05 9.06
N ILE A 290 31.45 -4.87 7.91
CA ILE A 290 32.02 -4.09 6.80
C ILE A 290 31.77 -2.60 7.03
N SER A 291 32.83 -1.81 6.99
CA SER A 291 32.77 -0.35 6.87
C SER A 291 33.94 0.14 6.02
N GLY A 292 33.71 1.11 5.15
CA GLY A 292 34.70 1.54 4.17
C GLY A 292 34.79 0.63 2.95
N GLY A 293 35.51 1.09 1.93
CA GLY A 293 35.78 0.32 0.71
C GLY A 293 34.59 0.18 -0.23
N ALA A 294 34.77 -0.62 -1.28
CA ALA A 294 33.75 -0.93 -2.27
C ALA A 294 33.10 -2.27 -1.96
N VAL A 295 31.77 -2.36 -2.13
CA VAL A 295 30.99 -3.58 -1.87
C VAL A 295 30.19 -3.96 -3.11
N GLU A 296 30.08 -5.26 -3.37
CA GLU A 296 29.14 -5.84 -4.32
C GLU A 296 28.02 -6.58 -3.59
N LEU A 297 26.77 -6.23 -3.91
CA LEU A 297 25.55 -6.88 -3.43
C LEU A 297 24.89 -7.67 -4.55
N ARG A 298 24.65 -8.95 -4.31
CA ARG A 298 23.98 -9.87 -5.24
C ARG A 298 22.53 -10.04 -4.84
N VAL A 299 21.63 -9.92 -5.82
CA VAL A 299 20.18 -10.14 -5.65
C VAL A 299 19.61 -10.87 -6.86
N HIS A 300 18.47 -11.52 -6.69
CA HIS A 300 17.74 -12.09 -7.82
C HIS A 300 17.43 -11.01 -8.88
N PRO A 301 17.55 -11.28 -10.20
CA PRO A 301 17.43 -10.27 -11.27
C PRO A 301 16.16 -9.40 -11.18
N ARG A 302 15.03 -10.01 -10.80
CA ARG A 302 13.74 -9.33 -10.60
C ARG A 302 13.75 -8.24 -9.51
N ASN A 303 14.78 -8.17 -8.68
CA ASN A 303 14.87 -7.24 -7.56
C ASN A 303 16.03 -6.25 -7.66
N ILE A 304 16.77 -6.19 -8.78
CA ILE A 304 17.84 -5.20 -8.96
C ILE A 304 17.32 -3.77 -8.72
N SER A 305 16.19 -3.42 -9.33
CA SER A 305 15.57 -2.10 -9.15
C SER A 305 15.20 -1.81 -7.69
N ARG A 306 14.64 -2.81 -6.99
CA ARG A 306 14.25 -2.70 -5.57
C ARG A 306 15.48 -2.55 -4.67
N MET A 307 16.56 -3.30 -4.95
CA MET A 307 17.81 -3.19 -4.22
C MET A 307 18.45 -1.81 -4.39
N ARG A 308 18.51 -1.30 -5.63
CA ARG A 308 19.06 0.05 -5.88
C ARG A 308 18.19 1.17 -5.29
N GLY A 309 16.87 0.97 -5.24
CA GLY A 309 15.91 1.96 -4.80
C GLY A 309 15.67 3.07 -5.85
N GLN A 310 14.60 3.85 -5.65
CA GLN A 310 14.25 4.94 -6.56
C GLN A 310 15.40 5.96 -6.61
N LYS A 311 15.85 6.32 -7.83
CA LYS A 311 16.99 7.24 -8.04
C LYS A 311 18.26 6.83 -7.27
N ASN A 312 18.49 5.52 -7.11
CA ASN A 312 19.63 4.95 -6.37
C ASN A 312 19.70 5.35 -4.88
N GLU A 313 18.55 5.65 -4.26
CA GLU A 313 18.54 6.12 -2.87
C GLU A 313 19.13 5.11 -1.88
N ASN A 314 18.85 3.82 -2.05
CA ASN A 314 19.40 2.79 -1.16
C ASN A 314 20.94 2.77 -1.24
N ILE A 315 21.50 2.90 -2.45
CA ILE A 315 22.95 2.94 -2.65
C ILE A 315 23.56 4.13 -1.90
N ARG A 316 22.96 5.32 -2.02
CA ARG A 316 23.41 6.52 -1.30
C ARG A 316 23.29 6.35 0.21
N GLN A 317 22.24 5.71 0.70
CA GLN A 317 22.08 5.44 2.14
C GLN A 317 23.11 4.45 2.66
N LEU A 318 23.38 3.37 1.93
CA LEU A 318 24.42 2.40 2.31
C LEU A 318 25.82 3.04 2.32
N CYS A 319 26.17 3.81 1.28
CA CYS A 319 27.44 4.54 1.26
C CYS A 319 27.58 5.50 2.45
N ARG A 320 26.54 6.27 2.76
CA ARG A 320 26.55 7.19 3.91
C ARG A 320 26.63 6.46 5.25
N ARG A 321 25.84 5.40 5.44
CA ARG A 321 25.74 4.68 6.73
C ARG A 321 26.97 3.85 7.05
N PHE A 322 27.61 3.26 6.04
CA PHE A 322 28.75 2.35 6.21
C PHE A 322 30.07 2.93 5.72
N HIS A 323 30.10 4.21 5.33
CA HIS A 323 31.27 4.93 4.80
C HIS A 323 31.87 4.27 3.54
N LEU A 324 31.05 3.62 2.72
CA LEU A 324 31.49 2.88 1.53
C LEU A 324 31.86 3.85 0.40
N SER A 325 32.94 3.54 -0.33
CA SER A 325 33.35 4.30 -1.52
C SER A 325 32.46 4.00 -2.74
N ALA A 326 31.94 2.77 -2.83
CA ALA A 326 31.02 2.35 -3.88
C ALA A 326 30.16 1.15 -3.45
N VAL A 327 28.95 1.06 -3.99
CA VAL A 327 28.12 -0.16 -3.92
C VAL A 327 27.67 -0.53 -5.32
N THR A 328 28.05 -1.73 -5.75
CA THR A 328 27.61 -2.33 -7.01
C THR A 328 26.52 -3.36 -6.72
N VAL A 329 25.49 -3.40 -7.58
CA VAL A 329 24.41 -4.40 -7.48
C VAL A 329 24.45 -5.29 -8.71
N THR A 330 24.61 -6.59 -8.51
CA THR A 330 24.69 -7.61 -9.57
C THR A 330 23.57 -8.64 -9.44
N ALA A 331 23.24 -9.30 -10.55
CA ALA A 331 22.19 -10.30 -10.62
C ALA A 331 22.75 -11.69 -10.24
N ASP A 332 21.99 -12.45 -9.47
CA ASP A 332 22.28 -13.86 -9.16
C ASP A 332 20.97 -14.66 -9.18
N GLU A 333 20.77 -15.47 -10.22
CA GLU A 333 19.56 -16.28 -10.43
C GLU A 333 19.41 -17.42 -9.41
N THR A 334 20.50 -17.79 -8.73
CA THR A 334 20.49 -18.85 -7.71
C THR A 334 19.93 -18.37 -6.37
N LEU A 335 19.78 -17.05 -6.18
CA LEU A 335 19.23 -16.48 -4.96
C LEU A 335 17.71 -16.53 -4.96
N ALA A 336 17.14 -16.90 -3.81
CA ALA A 336 15.72 -16.71 -3.56
C ALA A 336 15.33 -15.24 -3.71
N LEU A 337 14.07 -15.00 -4.12
CA LEU A 337 13.55 -13.68 -4.51
C LEU A 337 13.67 -12.59 -3.44
N ASP A 338 13.91 -12.94 -2.19
CA ASP A 338 13.92 -12.03 -1.07
C ASP A 338 15.32 -11.90 -0.43
N ARG A 339 16.34 -12.58 -0.97
CA ARG A 339 17.68 -12.59 -0.38
C ARG A 339 18.62 -11.53 -0.97
N VAL A 340 19.55 -11.09 -0.14
CA VAL A 340 20.70 -10.23 -0.49
C VAL A 340 21.96 -10.94 0.00
N ARG A 341 22.96 -11.07 -0.87
CA ARG A 341 24.26 -11.69 -0.56
C ARG A 341 25.40 -10.71 -0.83
N LEU A 342 26.42 -10.69 0.03
CA LEU A 342 27.67 -9.97 -0.22
C LEU A 342 28.58 -10.81 -1.12
N ALA A 343 29.24 -10.20 -2.10
CA ALA A 343 30.28 -10.90 -2.85
C ALA A 343 31.43 -11.27 -1.91
N GLY A 344 31.77 -12.57 -1.84
CA GLY A 344 32.77 -13.12 -0.92
C GLY A 344 32.20 -14.04 0.17
N ASP A 345 30.89 -14.02 0.41
CA ASP A 345 30.23 -15.01 1.29
C ASP A 345 30.10 -16.36 0.57
N LEU A 346 30.87 -17.37 1.01
CA LEU A 346 30.65 -18.77 0.62
C LEU A 346 29.25 -19.23 1.09
N PRO A 347 28.55 -20.09 0.33
CA PRO A 347 27.26 -20.62 0.77
C PRO A 347 27.45 -21.45 2.04
N ARG A 348 27.01 -20.93 3.19
CA ARG A 348 26.92 -21.74 4.42
C ARG A 348 25.80 -22.75 4.21
N LYS A 349 26.13 -24.04 4.35
CA LYS A 349 25.15 -25.14 4.39
C LYS A 349 24.09 -24.83 5.45
N GLU A 350 22.84 -24.98 5.04
CA GLU A 350 21.63 -24.72 5.82
C GLU A 350 21.63 -25.49 7.14
N THR A 351 21.38 -24.79 8.23
CA THR A 351 20.78 -25.36 9.43
C THR A 351 19.49 -24.60 9.69
N MET A 352 18.39 -25.36 9.69
CA MET A 352 17.04 -24.88 9.97
C MET A 352 16.93 -24.46 11.44
N TYR A 353 16.16 -23.39 11.67
CA TYR A 353 15.78 -22.81 12.97
C TYR A 353 16.91 -22.21 13.82
N ASP A 354 16.91 -20.87 13.96
CA ASP A 354 16.93 -20.29 15.31
C ASP A 354 16.28 -18.90 15.38
N GLY A 355 15.53 -18.68 16.47
CA GLY A 355 14.63 -17.55 16.68
C GLY A 355 15.34 -16.25 17.03
N MET A 356 14.85 -15.14 16.48
CA MET A 356 15.39 -13.81 16.74
C MET A 356 14.71 -13.18 17.95
N GLN A 357 15.40 -13.15 19.10
CA GLN A 357 15.00 -12.31 20.24
C GLN A 357 15.47 -10.85 20.03
N PRO A 358 14.67 -9.84 20.42
CA PRO A 358 15.04 -8.44 20.25
C PRO A 358 16.07 -7.99 21.29
N ILE A 359 17.15 -7.39 20.81
CA ILE A 359 18.25 -6.82 21.61
C ILE A 359 17.78 -5.52 22.28
N ARG A 360 17.91 -5.46 23.60
CA ARG A 360 17.62 -4.31 24.46
C ARG A 360 18.57 -3.14 24.21
N SER A 361 18.03 -1.93 24.42
CA SER A 361 18.71 -0.64 24.37
C SER A 361 19.85 -0.51 25.38
N GLY A 362 20.99 0.03 24.91
CA GLY A 362 22.15 0.39 25.73
C GLY A 362 22.74 1.73 25.30
N ASP A 363 22.61 2.70 26.20
CA ASP A 363 23.12 4.07 26.24
C ASP A 363 24.62 4.19 25.86
N HIS A 364 24.99 5.18 25.03
CA HIS A 364 26.28 5.87 25.17
C HIS A 364 26.37 7.25 24.51
N ARG A 365 26.97 8.16 25.28
CA ARG A 365 27.07 9.60 25.14
C ARG A 365 28.09 10.07 24.08
N ARG A 366 27.71 11.16 23.40
CA ARG A 366 28.50 12.29 22.86
C ARG A 366 30.01 12.11 22.60
N ARG A 367 30.43 12.48 21.37
CA ARG A 367 31.54 13.44 21.12
C ARG A 367 31.47 14.00 19.69
N THR A 368 31.48 15.33 19.60
CA THR A 368 31.43 16.16 18.39
C THR A 368 32.82 16.40 17.80
N ARG A 369 32.98 16.29 16.47
CA ARG A 369 34.03 16.99 15.70
C ARG A 369 33.48 17.50 14.36
N ARG A 370 33.84 18.75 14.03
CA ARG A 370 33.43 19.52 12.84
C ARG A 370 34.05 18.97 11.54
N PRO A 371 33.44 19.19 10.37
CA PRO A 371 33.92 18.66 9.09
C PRO A 371 34.91 19.62 8.40
N GLU A 372 35.95 19.05 7.79
CA GLU A 372 36.85 19.74 6.86
C GLU A 372 36.31 19.64 5.43
N ARG A 373 36.45 20.73 4.68
CA ARG A 373 35.91 20.94 3.33
C ARG A 373 36.72 20.16 2.29
N CYS A 374 36.03 19.45 1.40
CA CYS A 374 36.64 18.76 0.27
C CYS A 374 36.51 19.63 -1.00
N HIS A 375 37.63 19.83 -1.69
CA HIS A 375 37.73 20.60 -2.93
C HIS A 375 37.27 19.79 -4.14
N LEU A 376 36.39 20.38 -4.96
CA LEU A 376 36.05 19.92 -6.31
C LEU A 376 37.19 20.30 -7.26
N ARG A 377 37.69 19.33 -8.05
CA ARG A 377 38.55 19.59 -9.22
C ARG A 377 37.74 19.32 -10.48
N GLU A 378 37.46 20.38 -11.22
CA GLU A 378 37.00 20.36 -12.61
C GLU A 378 38.20 20.54 -13.54
N THR A 379 38.27 19.76 -14.60
CA THR A 379 39.29 19.86 -15.66
C THR A 379 38.80 20.81 -16.77
N GLY A 380 39.55 21.89 -17.03
CA GLY A 380 39.37 22.79 -18.20
C GLY A 380 39.82 22.16 -19.53
N GLY A 381 39.67 22.76 -20.72
CA GLY A 381 39.23 24.09 -21.19
C GLY A 381 38.85 23.96 -22.70
N PRO A 382 39.07 24.92 -23.61
CA PRO A 382 39.52 26.31 -23.46
C PRO A 382 38.54 27.36 -24.04
N GLU A 383 38.92 28.62 -23.82
CA GLU A 383 38.26 29.89 -24.10
C GLU A 383 38.04 30.19 -25.59
N ASP A 384 37.00 30.97 -25.90
CA ASP A 384 37.17 32.08 -26.85
C ASP A 384 36.31 33.30 -26.45
N ARG A 385 36.93 34.47 -26.57
CA ARG A 385 36.43 35.80 -26.17
C ARG A 385 35.74 36.45 -27.35
N THR A 386 34.71 37.28 -27.11
CA THR A 386 34.70 38.71 -27.53
C THR A 386 33.41 39.47 -27.16
N HIS A 387 33.63 40.65 -26.56
CA HIS A 387 32.93 41.93 -26.70
C HIS A 387 31.42 42.10 -26.35
N ARG A 388 31.12 42.87 -25.27
CA ARG A 388 30.79 44.34 -25.23
C ARG A 388 29.38 44.63 -25.79
N LYS A 389 28.54 45.54 -25.28
CA LYS A 389 28.40 46.38 -24.08
C LYS A 389 27.12 47.22 -24.37
N ARG A 390 26.38 47.64 -23.31
CA ARG A 390 25.34 48.70 -23.29
C ARG A 390 24.00 48.33 -23.97
N GLY A 391 22.83 48.75 -23.51
CA GLY A 391 22.45 49.63 -22.41
C GLY A 391 20.99 50.05 -22.60
N THR A 392 20.31 50.30 -21.48
CA THR A 392 19.24 51.31 -21.27
C THR A 392 17.99 51.34 -22.15
N GLY A 393 16.82 51.33 -21.52
CA GLY A 393 15.61 51.93 -22.11
C GLY A 393 14.29 51.45 -21.50
N ARG A 394 13.80 52.17 -20.49
CA ARG A 394 12.38 52.19 -20.11
C ARG A 394 11.54 52.74 -21.27
N ALA A 395 10.31 52.27 -21.43
CA ALA A 395 9.08 53.05 -21.19
C ALA A 395 7.90 52.60 -22.10
N ASP A 396 6.74 52.57 -21.45
CA ASP A 396 5.40 52.90 -21.95
C ASP A 396 4.59 51.92 -22.85
N HIS A 397 3.55 51.40 -22.19
CA HIS A 397 2.19 51.06 -22.66
C HIS A 397 1.54 52.14 -23.59
N PRO A 398 0.30 51.93 -24.12
CA PRO A 398 -0.41 50.73 -24.57
C PRO A 398 -1.13 50.99 -25.93
N VAL A 399 -2.23 50.25 -26.21
CA VAL A 399 -3.25 50.38 -27.29
C VAL A 399 -2.97 49.34 -28.40
N ARG A 400 -3.73 48.26 -28.54
CA ARG A 400 -5.19 48.12 -28.70
C ARG A 400 -5.64 46.67 -28.47
#